data_AF-A0A6J4V4A5-F1
#
_entry.id   AF-A0A6J4V4A5-F1
#
_cell.length_a   1.000
_cell.length_b   1.000
_cell.length_c   1.000
_cell.angle_alpha   90.00
_cell.angle_beta   90.00
_cell.angle_gamma   90.00
#
_symmetry.space_group_name_H-M   'P 1'
#
loop_
_entity.id
_entity.type
_entity.pdbx_description
1 polymer ?
#
loop_
_entity_poly.entity_id
_entity_poly.type
_entity_poly.pdbx_seq_one_letter_code
_entity_poly.pdbx_strand_id
1 'polypeptide(L)' 'SAGEQGAHYRADRGEHRMTIEPSKEDRSQPGVADPEPPRCGNCDGVISQEDVICPHCGVSLAGG' A
#
# COMPACT_ATOMS: atom_id res chain seq x y z
N SER A 1 -55.71 -34.35 35.69
CA SER A 1 -55.10 -34.26 34.35
C SER A 1 -54.17 -33.06 34.36
N ALA A 2 -52.90 -33.31 34.11
CA ALA A 2 -51.76 -32.44 34.45
C ALA A 2 -51.65 -31.21 33.54
N GLY A 3 -51.18 -30.10 34.11
CA GLY A 3 -51.08 -28.79 33.45
C GLY A 3 -50.00 -28.72 32.37
N GLU A 4 -50.35 -28.05 31.29
CA GLU A 4 -49.48 -27.65 30.18
C GLU A 4 -48.51 -26.55 30.63
N GLN A 5 -47.29 -26.97 30.99
CA GLN A 5 -46.20 -26.07 31.38
C GLN A 5 -45.29 -25.84 30.17
N GLY A 6 -44.97 -24.57 29.94
CA GLY A 6 -44.15 -24.10 28.84
C GLY A 6 -42.68 -24.49 28.90
N ALA A 7 -42.01 -24.30 27.76
CA ALA A 7 -40.56 -24.17 27.66
C ALA A 7 -40.17 -23.54 26.32
N HIS A 8 -40.27 -22.21 26.20
CA HIS A 8 -39.52 -21.47 25.18
C HIS A 8 -38.23 -20.95 25.81
N TYR A 9 -37.21 -21.80 25.90
CA TYR A 9 -35.83 -21.34 26.10
C TYR A 9 -35.08 -21.59 24.79
N ARG A 10 -34.98 -20.58 23.93
CA ARG A 10 -34.00 -20.62 22.84
C ARG A 10 -32.75 -19.97 23.38
N ALA A 11 -31.79 -20.80 23.79
CA ALA A 11 -30.48 -20.34 24.22
C ALA A 11 -29.86 -19.49 23.12
N ASP A 12 -29.54 -18.25 23.48
CA ASP A 12 -28.76 -17.30 22.71
C ASP A 12 -27.38 -17.93 22.43
N ARG A 13 -27.12 -18.36 21.19
CA ARG A 13 -25.75 -18.69 20.75
C ARG A 13 -25.02 -17.38 20.50
N GLY A 14 -24.62 -16.75 21.60
CA GLY A 14 -23.67 -15.66 21.57
C GLY A 14 -22.31 -16.18 21.11
N GLU A 15 -21.96 -15.92 19.85
CA GLU A 15 -20.55 -15.83 19.41
C GLU A 15 -20.46 -14.74 18.34
N HIS A 16 -20.76 -13.51 18.76
CA HIS A 16 -20.36 -12.33 18.00
C HIS A 16 -18.86 -12.09 18.23
N ARG A 17 -18.01 -12.95 17.67
CA ARG A 17 -16.56 -12.76 17.68
C ARG A 17 -16.15 -12.03 16.41
N MET A 18 -16.39 -10.72 16.37
CA MET A 18 -15.65 -9.84 15.48
C MET A 18 -14.20 -9.80 15.96
N THR A 19 -13.38 -10.78 15.57
CA THR A 19 -11.93 -10.64 15.69
C THR A 19 -11.45 -9.66 14.64
N ILE A 20 -11.59 -8.37 14.92
CA ILE A 20 -10.84 -7.34 14.23
C ILE A 20 -9.58 -7.13 15.06
N GLU A 21 -8.60 -8.02 14.88
CA GLU A 21 -7.22 -7.75 15.27
C GLU A 21 -6.37 -7.59 14.01
N PRO A 22 -6.42 -6.45 13.29
CA PRO A 22 -5.28 -6.04 12.49
C PRO A 22 -4.20 -5.60 13.48
N SER A 23 -3.51 -6.59 14.03
CA SER A 23 -2.30 -6.38 14.80
C SER A 23 -1.33 -5.62 13.92
N LYS A 24 -0.94 -4.45 14.44
CA LYS A 24 0.25 -3.63 14.14
C LYS A 24 0.47 -3.30 12.66
N GLU A 25 0.10 -2.07 12.31
CA GLU A 25 1.09 -1.04 11.98
C GLU A 25 2.44 -1.59 11.46
N ASP A 26 2.41 -2.25 10.31
CA ASP A 26 3.53 -2.36 9.42
C ASP A 26 2.98 -1.76 8.12
N ARG A 27 3.07 -0.46 7.91
CA ARG A 27 4.31 0.15 7.38
C ARG A 27 5.05 -0.77 6.41
N SER A 28 4.31 -1.59 5.65
CA SER A 28 4.49 -1.65 4.22
C SER A 28 4.43 -0.22 3.76
N GLN A 29 5.60 0.42 3.84
CA GLN A 29 5.90 1.71 3.26
C GLN A 29 5.17 1.69 1.91
N PRO A 30 4.45 2.75 1.50
CA PRO A 30 4.12 2.87 0.09
C PRO A 30 5.47 2.70 -0.60
N GLY A 31 5.67 1.51 -1.19
CA GLY A 31 6.99 1.05 -1.61
C GLY A 31 7.53 2.18 -2.43
N VAL A 32 8.65 2.76 -2.00
CA VAL A 32 9.11 4.08 -2.46
C VAL A 32 8.81 4.14 -3.94
N ALA A 33 7.84 4.99 -4.31
CA ALA A 33 7.36 5.02 -5.68
C ALA A 33 8.61 5.18 -6.52
N ASP A 34 8.92 4.20 -7.38
CA ASP A 34 10.12 4.23 -8.22
C ASP A 34 10.12 5.60 -8.88
N PRO A 35 11.04 6.51 -8.49
CA PRO A 35 11.02 7.84 -9.06
C PRO A 35 11.27 7.64 -10.55
N GLU A 36 10.34 8.09 -11.38
CA GLU A 36 10.46 8.00 -12.82
C GLU A 36 11.88 8.45 -13.22
N PRO A 37 12.59 7.69 -14.06
CA PRO A 37 13.99 7.98 -14.30
C PRO A 37 14.10 9.39 -14.92
N PRO A 38 15.06 10.21 -14.46
CA PRO A 38 15.17 11.58 -14.92
C PRO A 38 15.37 11.63 -16.44
N ARG A 39 14.94 12.73 -17.06
CA ARG A 39 15.06 12.95 -18.51
C ARG A 39 15.91 14.17 -18.81
N CYS A 40 16.65 14.10 -19.89
CA CYS A 40 17.45 15.22 -20.38
C CYS A 40 16.55 16.36 -20.87
N GLY A 41 16.66 17.56 -20.31
CA GLY A 41 15.86 18.72 -20.73
C GLY A 41 16.13 19.20 -22.17
N ASN A 42 17.22 18.75 -22.80
CA ASN A 42 17.56 19.12 -24.18
C ASN A 42 16.97 18.17 -25.23
N CYS A 43 16.89 16.86 -24.93
CA CYS A 43 16.50 15.85 -25.92
C CYS A 43 15.43 14.85 -25.43
N ASP A 44 14.93 15.02 -24.20
CA ASP A 44 13.97 14.14 -23.51
C ASP A 44 14.41 12.67 -23.32
N GLY A 45 15.67 12.36 -23.63
CA GLY A 45 16.23 11.03 -23.43
C GLY A 45 16.32 10.68 -21.95
N VAL A 46 16.01 9.44 -21.61
CA VAL A 46 16.13 8.92 -20.24
C VAL A 46 17.59 8.91 -19.82
N ILE A 47 17.89 9.50 -18.66
CA ILE A 47 19.22 9.62 -18.08
C ILE A 47 19.24 9.05 -16.66
N SER A 48 20.41 8.73 -16.14
CA SER A 48 20.60 8.32 -14.75
C SER A 48 20.83 9.55 -13.87
N GLN A 49 20.49 9.47 -12.58
CA GLN A 49 20.74 10.57 -11.63
C GLN A 49 22.24 10.85 -11.43
N GLU A 50 23.10 9.86 -11.73
CA GLU A 50 24.56 9.98 -11.67
C GLU A 50 25.20 10.46 -12.99
N ASP A 51 24.43 10.58 -14.07
CA ASP A 51 24.97 11.02 -15.36
C ASP A 51 25.33 12.51 -15.32
N VAL A 52 26.61 12.81 -15.62
CA VAL A 52 27.15 14.17 -15.73
C VAL A 52 26.99 14.73 -17.16
N ILE A 53 26.88 13.84 -18.15
CA ILE A 53 26.73 14.17 -19.57
C ILE A 53 25.63 13.27 -20.14
N CYS A 54 24.69 13.84 -20.90
CA CYS A 54 23.62 13.06 -21.52
C CYS A 54 24.20 12.11 -22.58
N PRO A 55 23.98 10.78 -22.47
CA PRO A 55 24.47 9.82 -23.46
C PRO A 55 23.75 9.92 -24.80
N HIS A 56 22.56 10.54 -24.84
CA HIS A 56 21.75 10.64 -26.07
C HIS A 56 22.15 11.82 -26.96
N CYS A 57 22.53 12.96 -26.36
CA CYS A 57 22.84 14.18 -27.13
C CYS A 57 24.19 14.83 -26.78
N GLY A 58 24.91 14.32 -25.78
CA GLY A 58 26.23 14.81 -25.38
C GLY A 58 26.22 16.14 -24.61
N VAL A 59 25.06 16.65 -24.18
CA VAL A 59 24.99 17.89 -23.40
C VAL A 59 25.42 17.62 -21.95
N SER A 60 26.12 18.57 -21.34
CA SER A 60 26.45 18.52 -19.91
C SER A 60 25.19 18.68 -19.06
N LEU A 61 25.02 17.78 -18.08
CA LEU A 61 23.90 17.74 -17.13
C LEU A 61 24.29 18.29 -15.75
N ALA A 62 25.59 18.40 -15.46
CA ALA A 62 26.09 19.07 -14.26
C ALA A 62 25.97 20.59 -14.40
N GLY A 63 24.82 21.13 -14.03
CA GLY A 63 24.58 22.57 -13.96
C GLY A 63 23.09 22.90 -13.83
N GLY A 64 22.63 23.02 -12.59
CA GLY A 64 21.48 23.86 -12.24
C GLY A 64 21.97 25.21 -11.76
#